data_AF-A0A7Z9LQP3-F1
#
_entry.id   AF-A0A7Z9LQP3-F1
#
_cell.length_a   1.000
_cell.length_b   1.000
_cell.length_c   1.000
_cell.angle_alpha   90.00
_cell.angle_beta   90.00
_cell.angle_gamma   90.00
#
_symmetry.space_group_name_H-M   'P 1'
#
loop_
_entity.id
_entity.type
_entity.pdbx_description
1 polymer ?
#
loop_
_entity_poly.entity_id
_entity_poly.type
_entity_poly.pdbx_seq_one_letter_code
_entity_poly.pdbx_strand_id
1 'polypeptide(L)'
;MIEMDCPHCNHPLRIGDQYAGQNGKCKHCNGKIAVPTLDNATQSVSGVEGTEMAPTDSIDVWRKSWKTYVPTPQLKKIEQKIDANIADGNSPEALWEKLEEIQQLNVEQALILKEYKVSLVARGVKEDALVSKVEEKHASLLCEHRKNIATVEQQIALQATELAKAKRGGKGYKVWITIGSDLSSDEDVANEAQGWIPVDELFTSGDLTPPSRPGCRCTVRYRGNAPDETGKVRVEERIRATADARKAMGL
;
A
#
# COMPACT_ATOMS: atom_id res chain seq x y z
N MET A 1 12.06 -16.41 32.42
CA MET A 1 12.81 -16.92 31.25
C MET A 1 12.34 -16.15 30.03
N ILE A 2 13.25 -15.61 29.21
CA ILE A 2 12.92 -14.78 28.03
C ILE A 2 12.89 -15.68 26.78
N GLU A 3 11.78 -15.66 26.05
CA GLU A 3 11.62 -16.32 24.76
C GLU A 3 11.62 -15.28 23.64
N MET A 4 12.49 -15.44 22.63
CA MET A 4 12.56 -14.56 21.46
C MET A 4 13.14 -15.29 20.25
N ASP A 5 12.84 -14.81 19.04
CA ASP A 5 13.47 -15.32 17.83
C ASP A 5 14.75 -14.56 17.48
N CYS A 6 15.77 -15.27 16.99
CA CYS A 6 17.00 -14.63 16.54
C CYS A 6 16.74 -13.77 15.28
N PRO A 7 17.07 -12.46 15.25
CA PRO A 7 16.84 -11.60 14.08
C PRO A 7 17.68 -11.97 12.84
N HIS A 8 18.70 -12.82 12.99
CA HIS A 8 19.59 -13.23 11.90
C HIS A 8 19.20 -14.56 11.26
N CYS A 9 18.69 -15.52 12.04
CA CYS A 9 18.37 -16.86 11.55
C CYS A 9 16.95 -17.34 11.87
N ASN A 10 16.16 -16.50 12.55
CA ASN A 10 14.78 -16.75 12.94
C ASN A 10 14.55 -18.04 13.74
N HIS A 11 15.58 -18.53 14.45
CA HIS A 11 15.47 -19.68 15.32
C HIS A 11 15.04 -19.25 16.73
N PRO A 12 14.12 -19.99 17.38
CA PRO A 12 13.65 -19.65 18.72
C PRO A 12 14.76 -19.81 19.75
N LEU A 13 14.94 -18.80 20.59
CA LEU A 13 15.92 -18.74 21.66
C LEU A 13 15.21 -18.69 23.01
N ARG A 14 15.70 -19.51 23.94
CA ARG A 14 15.36 -19.46 25.37
C ARG A 14 16.56 -18.92 26.12
N ILE A 15 16.40 -17.73 26.70
CA ILE A 15 17.47 -16.98 27.35
C ILE A 15 17.10 -16.81 28.82
N GLY A 16 18.06 -17.02 29.72
CA GLY A 16 17.85 -16.81 31.16
C GLY A 16 17.63 -15.33 31.48
N ASP A 17 16.81 -15.04 32.48
CA ASP A 17 16.42 -13.66 32.86
C ASP A 17 17.62 -12.81 33.27
N GLN A 18 18.70 -13.44 33.75
CA GLN A 18 19.96 -12.76 34.09
C GLN A 18 20.64 -12.07 32.89
N TYR A 19 20.24 -12.40 31.66
CA TYR A 19 20.78 -11.79 30.44
C TYR A 19 19.87 -10.69 29.87
N ALA A 20 18.78 -10.33 30.56
CA ALA A 20 17.89 -9.26 30.13
C ALA A 20 18.66 -7.94 29.93
N GLY A 21 18.43 -7.26 28.81
CA GLY A 21 19.10 -6.01 28.45
C GLY A 21 20.56 -6.16 27.98
N GLN A 22 21.10 -7.39 27.90
CA GLN A 22 22.48 -7.63 27.49
C GLN A 22 22.60 -7.98 26.00
N ASN A 23 23.79 -7.80 25.43
CA ASN A 23 24.12 -8.26 24.09
C ASN A 23 24.77 -9.65 24.14
N GLY A 24 24.23 -10.58 23.37
CA GLY A 24 24.71 -11.95 23.26
C GLY A 24 25.02 -12.35 21.82
N LYS A 25 25.45 -13.60 21.64
CA LYS A 25 25.54 -14.26 20.34
C LYS A 25 24.50 -15.37 20.25
N CYS A 26 23.82 -15.46 19.12
CA CYS A 26 22.92 -16.56 18.85
C CYS A 26 23.71 -17.89 18.79
N LYS A 27 23.26 -18.91 19.52
CA LYS A 27 23.87 -20.25 19.52
C LYS A 27 23.75 -21.00 18.17
N HIS A 28 22.89 -20.54 17.26
CA HIS A 28 22.65 -21.18 15.97
C HIS A 28 23.45 -20.54 14.82
N CYS A 29 23.53 -19.20 14.79
CA CYS A 29 24.17 -18.48 13.67
C CYS A 29 25.36 -17.60 14.08
N ASN A 30 25.70 -17.54 15.36
CA ASN A 30 26.70 -16.61 15.92
C ASN A 30 26.43 -15.11 15.69
N GLY A 31 25.29 -14.75 15.13
CA GLY A 31 24.84 -13.36 14.97
C GLY A 31 24.70 -12.66 16.33
N LYS A 32 25.07 -11.39 16.39
CA LYS A 32 24.92 -10.57 17.61
C LYS A 32 23.44 -10.28 17.82
N ILE A 33 22.93 -10.59 19.01
CA ILE A 33 21.53 -10.38 19.40
C ILE A 33 21.48 -9.48 20.63
N ALA A 34 20.48 -8.61 20.70
CA ALA A 34 20.18 -7.83 21.89
C ALA A 34 19.03 -8.51 22.63
N VAL A 35 19.23 -8.86 23.89
CA VAL A 35 18.19 -9.47 24.73
C VAL A 35 17.32 -8.35 25.32
N PRO A 36 16.00 -8.38 25.17
CA PRO A 36 15.10 -7.38 25.75
C PRO A 36 15.24 -7.28 27.27
N THR A 37 14.94 -6.11 27.84
CA THR A 37 14.80 -5.94 29.29
C THR A 37 13.49 -6.58 29.79
N LEU A 38 13.42 -6.98 31.06
CA LEU A 38 12.21 -7.58 31.64
C LEU A 38 11.00 -6.62 31.62
N ASP A 39 11.25 -5.31 31.73
CA ASP A 39 10.22 -4.28 31.60
C ASP A 39 9.62 -4.23 30.19
N ASN A 40 10.43 -4.51 29.15
CA ASN A 40 9.98 -4.60 27.76
C ASN A 40 9.41 -5.99 27.41
N ALA A 41 9.78 -7.04 28.14
CA ALA A 41 9.28 -8.40 27.92
C ALA A 41 7.85 -8.61 28.43
N THR A 42 7.39 -7.76 29.36
CA THR A 42 6.02 -7.85 29.92
C THR A 42 5.01 -7.05 29.10
N GLN A 43 5.47 -6.18 28.19
CA GLN A 43 4.60 -5.44 27.26
C GLN A 43 4.24 -6.21 25.98
N SER A 44 4.68 -7.47 25.82
CA SER A 44 4.44 -8.24 24.59
C SER A 44 3.26 -9.23 24.64
N VAL A 45 2.45 -9.27 25.71
CA VAL A 45 1.33 -10.24 25.79
C VAL A 45 0.00 -9.74 26.38
N SER A 46 -0.16 -8.46 26.73
CA SER A 46 -1.46 -7.93 27.19
C SER A 46 -1.67 -6.51 26.67
N GLY A 47 -2.37 -6.42 25.54
CA GLY A 47 -2.67 -5.14 24.88
C GLY A 47 -3.18 -5.30 23.45
N VAL A 48 -4.10 -6.24 23.23
CA VAL A 48 -4.98 -6.22 22.04
C VAL A 48 -6.39 -5.91 22.54
N GLU A 49 -6.53 -4.78 23.22
CA GLU A 49 -7.82 -4.12 23.40
C GLU A 49 -7.82 -2.90 22.48
N GLY A 50 -8.54 -3.03 21.36
CA GLY A 50 -9.22 -1.91 20.74
C GLY A 50 -8.40 -0.85 20.00
N THR A 51 -7.22 -1.16 19.46
CA THR A 51 -6.77 -0.41 18.28
C THR A 51 -7.53 -0.97 17.10
N GLU A 52 -8.55 -0.23 16.63
CA GLU A 52 -8.97 -0.32 15.23
C GLU A 52 -7.69 -0.39 14.39
N MET A 53 -7.47 -1.52 13.71
CA MET A 53 -6.52 -1.56 12.61
C MET A 53 -7.00 -0.49 11.64
N ALA A 54 -6.34 0.68 11.65
CA ALA A 54 -6.45 1.62 10.56
C ALA A 54 -6.24 0.81 9.28
N PRO A 55 -7.14 0.92 8.28
CA PRO A 55 -7.10 0.02 7.13
C PRO A 55 -5.71 0.07 6.51
N THR A 56 -5.11 -1.09 6.28
CA THR A 56 -3.89 -1.25 5.48
C THR A 56 -4.04 -0.75 4.04
N ASP A 57 -5.21 -0.20 3.71
CA ASP A 57 -5.61 0.28 2.41
C ASP A 57 -5.25 1.74 2.16
N SER A 58 -4.95 2.56 3.18
CA SER A 58 -4.54 3.96 2.95
C SER A 58 -3.26 4.03 2.10
N ILE A 59 -3.28 4.87 1.06
CA ILE A 59 -2.18 5.04 0.12
C ILE A 59 -0.88 5.46 0.81
N ASP A 60 -0.96 6.27 1.85
CA ASP A 60 0.22 6.73 2.60
C ASP A 60 0.87 5.61 3.38
N VAL A 61 0.05 4.77 4.03
CA VAL A 61 0.52 3.57 4.74
C VAL A 61 1.17 2.61 3.75
N TRP A 62 0.51 2.38 2.60
CA TRP A 62 1.03 1.51 1.56
C TRP A 62 2.35 2.03 0.97
N ARG A 63 2.44 3.34 0.65
CA ARG A 63 3.67 3.96 0.13
C ARG A 63 4.81 3.86 1.11
N LYS A 64 4.53 4.13 2.40
CA LYS A 64 5.54 4.00 3.46
C LYS A 64 6.00 2.55 3.59
N SER A 65 5.08 1.59 3.53
CA SER A 65 5.36 0.16 3.64
C SER A 65 6.36 -0.30 2.58
N TRP A 66 6.05 -0.15 1.28
CA TRP A 66 6.95 -0.68 0.25
C TRP A 66 8.28 0.08 0.18
N LYS A 67 8.30 1.39 0.48
CA LYS A 67 9.53 2.19 0.53
C LYS A 67 10.45 1.79 1.69
N THR A 68 9.93 1.19 2.76
CA THR A 68 10.73 0.76 3.92
C THR A 68 11.74 -0.33 3.54
N TYR A 69 11.44 -1.11 2.50
CA TYR A 69 12.23 -2.26 2.08
C TYR A 69 13.21 -1.96 0.94
N VAL A 70 13.18 -0.74 0.39
CA VAL A 70 14.05 -0.32 -0.71
C VAL A 70 15.11 0.66 -0.21
N PRO A 71 16.42 0.34 -0.35
CA PRO A 71 17.50 1.28 -0.02
C PRO A 71 17.32 2.65 -0.69
N THR A 72 17.61 3.73 0.02
CA THR A 72 17.44 5.11 -0.48
C THR A 72 18.08 5.37 -1.86
N PRO A 73 19.28 4.87 -2.19
CA PRO A 73 19.85 5.05 -3.53
C PRO A 73 19.03 4.38 -4.64
N GLN A 74 18.38 3.26 -4.33
CA GLN A 74 17.51 2.54 -5.26
C GLN A 74 16.15 3.24 -5.41
N LEU A 75 15.60 3.78 -4.32
CA LEU A 75 14.38 4.61 -4.36
C LEU A 75 14.53 5.79 -5.32
N LYS A 76 15.64 6.52 -5.26
CA LYS A 76 15.88 7.65 -6.18
C LYS A 76 15.90 7.22 -7.64
N LYS A 77 16.45 6.05 -7.96
CA LYS A 77 16.43 5.50 -9.32
C LYS A 77 15.02 5.15 -9.77
N ILE A 78 14.22 4.57 -8.88
CA ILE A 78 12.81 4.26 -9.14
C ILE A 78 12.04 5.55 -9.43
N GLU A 79 12.19 6.58 -8.60
CA GLU A 79 11.56 7.91 -8.79
C GLU A 79 11.96 8.53 -10.14
N GLN A 80 13.24 8.52 -10.48
CA GLN A 80 13.73 9.00 -11.78
C GLN A 80 13.13 8.24 -12.97
N LYS A 81 12.96 6.91 -12.85
CA LYS A 81 12.33 6.10 -13.90
C LYS A 81 10.84 6.42 -14.05
N ILE A 82 10.13 6.65 -12.94
CA ILE A 82 8.72 7.07 -12.96
C ILE A 82 8.59 8.43 -13.65
N ASP A 83 9.40 9.41 -13.25
CA ASP A 83 9.36 10.76 -13.81
C ASP A 83 9.67 10.76 -15.32
N ALA A 84 10.69 9.99 -15.74
CA ALA A 84 11.02 9.83 -17.15
C ALA A 84 9.87 9.17 -17.93
N ASN A 85 9.23 8.13 -17.38
CA ASN A 85 8.11 7.45 -18.03
C ASN A 85 6.92 8.39 -18.25
N ILE A 86 6.64 9.26 -17.28
CA ILE A 86 5.60 10.29 -17.37
C ILE A 86 5.97 11.35 -18.41
N ALA A 87 7.21 11.83 -18.39
CA ALA A 87 7.71 12.83 -19.34
C ALA A 87 7.62 12.34 -20.80
N ASP A 88 7.90 11.05 -21.01
CA ASP A 88 7.81 10.39 -22.31
C ASP A 88 6.36 10.08 -22.74
N GLY A 89 5.36 10.30 -21.86
CA GLY A 89 3.96 10.00 -22.15
C GLY A 89 3.64 8.49 -22.21
N ASN A 90 4.51 7.66 -21.63
CA ASN A 90 4.33 6.21 -21.63
C ASN A 90 3.28 5.76 -20.60
N SER A 91 2.64 4.63 -20.87
CA SER A 91 1.72 4.02 -19.92
C SER A 91 2.46 3.37 -18.74
N PRO A 92 1.79 3.12 -17.60
CA PRO A 92 2.38 2.39 -16.48
C PRO A 92 2.86 0.99 -16.84
N GLU A 93 2.24 0.35 -17.84
CA GLU A 93 2.65 -0.96 -18.35
C GLU A 93 4.06 -0.94 -18.96
N ALA A 94 4.51 0.19 -19.50
CA ALA A 94 5.86 0.33 -20.04
C ALA A 94 6.94 0.52 -18.95
N LEU A 95 6.53 0.71 -17.68
CA LEU A 95 7.42 1.04 -16.57
C LEU A 95 7.77 -0.16 -15.70
N TRP A 96 6.83 -1.06 -15.41
CA TRP A 96 7.06 -2.09 -14.38
C TRP A 96 8.20 -3.07 -14.73
N GLU A 97 8.43 -3.36 -16.01
CA GLU A 97 9.59 -4.14 -16.47
C GLU A 97 10.92 -3.43 -16.19
N LYS A 98 10.91 -2.09 -16.16
CA LYS A 98 12.09 -1.25 -15.92
C LYS A 98 12.37 -1.07 -14.42
N LEU A 99 11.47 -1.44 -13.52
CA LEU A 99 11.63 -1.29 -12.05
C LEU A 99 12.41 -2.45 -11.42
N GLU A 100 13.57 -2.77 -11.99
CA GLU A 100 14.42 -3.87 -11.55
C GLU A 100 15.00 -3.70 -10.14
N GLU A 101 15.05 -2.47 -9.61
CA GLU A 101 15.50 -2.22 -8.25
C GLU A 101 14.59 -2.84 -7.18
N ILE A 102 13.31 -3.08 -7.52
CA ILE A 102 12.34 -3.68 -6.61
C ILE A 102 12.53 -5.20 -6.64
N GLN A 103 13.27 -5.72 -5.67
CA GLN A 103 13.60 -7.14 -5.55
C GLN A 103 12.89 -7.84 -4.37
N GLN A 104 12.28 -7.06 -3.48
CA GLN A 104 11.60 -7.59 -2.30
C GLN A 104 10.09 -7.56 -2.50
N LEU A 105 9.41 -8.57 -1.95
CA LEU A 105 7.96 -8.59 -1.83
C LEU A 105 7.54 -7.69 -0.66
N ASN A 106 6.34 -7.12 -0.77
CA ASN A 106 5.70 -6.50 0.40
C ASN A 106 5.24 -7.57 1.41
N VAL A 107 4.78 -7.14 2.58
CA VAL A 107 4.37 -8.05 3.68
C VAL A 107 3.28 -9.03 3.24
N GLU A 108 2.25 -8.54 2.55
CA GLU A 108 1.12 -9.36 2.09
C GLU A 108 1.58 -10.44 1.09
N GLN A 109 2.37 -10.05 0.09
CA GLN A 109 2.90 -10.96 -0.91
C GLN A 109 3.89 -11.96 -0.32
N ALA A 110 4.69 -11.55 0.68
CA ALA A 110 5.55 -12.45 1.42
C ALA A 110 4.75 -13.51 2.20
N LEU A 111 3.59 -13.15 2.76
CA LEU A 111 2.67 -14.09 3.39
C LEU A 111 2.07 -15.06 2.36
N ILE A 112 1.62 -14.58 1.21
CA ILE A 112 1.12 -15.42 0.11
C ILE A 112 2.18 -16.44 -0.31
N LEU A 113 3.44 -16.02 -0.46
CA LEU A 113 4.53 -16.91 -0.83
C LEU A 113 4.80 -17.97 0.26
N LYS A 114 4.74 -17.57 1.54
CA LYS A 114 4.90 -18.46 2.69
C LYS A 114 3.81 -19.54 2.71
N GLU A 115 2.54 -19.15 2.58
CA GLU A 115 1.40 -20.06 2.53
C GLU A 115 1.47 -21.00 1.33
N TYR A 116 1.85 -20.46 0.16
CA TYR A 116 2.06 -21.26 -1.04
C TYR A 116 3.12 -22.34 -0.82
N LYS A 117 4.26 -22.00 -0.20
CA LYS A 117 5.31 -22.96 0.16
C LYS A 117 4.78 -24.04 1.11
N VAL A 118 4.06 -23.66 2.16
CA VAL A 118 3.44 -24.62 3.10
C VAL A 118 2.50 -25.58 2.37
N SER A 119 1.69 -25.06 1.44
CA SER A 119 0.77 -25.89 0.65
C SER A 119 1.48 -26.91 -0.24
N LEU A 120 2.67 -26.60 -0.75
CA LEU A 120 3.45 -27.51 -1.60
C LEU A 120 4.07 -28.64 -0.76
N VAL A 121 4.61 -28.31 0.41
CA VAL A 121 5.14 -29.29 1.37
C VAL A 121 4.03 -30.24 1.83
N ALA A 122 2.85 -29.72 2.16
CA ALA A 122 1.70 -30.53 2.56
C ALA A 122 1.24 -31.50 1.45
N ARG A 123 1.44 -31.14 0.18
CA ARG A 123 1.15 -31.99 -0.98
C ARG A 123 2.25 -33.01 -1.31
N GLY A 124 3.34 -33.05 -0.52
CA GLY A 124 4.45 -33.97 -0.74
C GLY A 124 5.27 -33.64 -2.00
N VAL A 125 5.30 -32.37 -2.41
CA VAL A 125 6.17 -31.93 -3.52
C VAL A 125 7.63 -32.14 -3.11
N LYS A 126 8.41 -32.79 -3.98
CA LYS A 126 9.84 -33.06 -3.76
C LYS A 126 10.64 -31.77 -3.67
N GLU A 127 11.77 -31.80 -2.97
CA GLU A 127 12.60 -30.60 -2.68
C GLU A 127 13.07 -29.88 -3.95
N ASP A 128 13.48 -30.63 -4.97
CA ASP A 128 13.90 -30.08 -6.28
C ASP A 128 12.76 -29.34 -6.98
N ALA A 129 11.57 -29.94 -7.02
CA ALA A 129 10.37 -29.31 -7.57
C ALA A 129 9.80 -28.19 -6.69
N LEU A 130 10.04 -28.24 -5.37
CA LEU A 130 9.59 -27.24 -4.41
C LEU A 130 10.33 -25.91 -4.63
N VAL A 131 11.66 -25.97 -4.77
CA VAL A 131 12.49 -24.78 -5.02
C VAL A 131 12.01 -24.05 -6.27
N SER A 132 11.94 -24.75 -7.41
CA SER A 132 11.52 -24.12 -8.68
C SER A 132 10.13 -23.51 -8.61
N LYS A 133 9.15 -24.20 -7.98
CA LYS A 133 7.79 -23.66 -7.85
C LYS A 133 7.72 -22.42 -6.95
N VAL A 134 8.50 -22.40 -5.87
CA VAL A 134 8.56 -21.24 -4.97
C VAL A 134 9.23 -20.06 -5.68
N GLU A 135 10.29 -20.29 -6.46
CA GLU A 135 10.95 -19.25 -7.26
C GLU A 135 10.03 -18.68 -8.35
N GLU A 136 9.31 -19.54 -9.09
CA GLU A 136 8.31 -19.13 -10.07
C GLU A 136 7.21 -18.26 -9.43
N LYS A 137 6.70 -18.68 -8.26
CA LYS A 137 5.68 -17.92 -7.54
C LYS A 137 6.23 -16.60 -7.01
N HIS A 138 7.47 -16.59 -6.51
CA HIS A 138 8.14 -15.36 -6.07
C HIS A 138 8.29 -14.37 -7.24
N ALA A 139 8.77 -14.83 -8.39
CA ALA A 139 8.92 -13.99 -9.59
C ALA A 139 7.57 -13.42 -10.07
N SER A 140 6.51 -14.23 -10.04
CA SER A 140 5.14 -13.79 -10.34
C SER A 140 4.65 -12.71 -9.38
N LEU A 141 4.80 -12.91 -8.07
CA LEU A 141 4.39 -11.91 -7.06
C LEU A 141 5.22 -10.63 -7.17
N LEU A 142 6.51 -10.73 -7.49
CA LEU A 142 7.38 -9.57 -7.66
C LEU A 142 7.00 -8.76 -8.90
N CYS A 143 6.63 -9.42 -9.99
CA CYS A 143 6.07 -8.79 -11.18
C CYS A 143 4.79 -8.01 -10.86
N GLU A 144 3.84 -8.64 -10.15
CA GLU A 144 2.61 -7.99 -9.69
C GLU A 144 2.91 -6.80 -8.77
N HIS A 145 3.90 -6.92 -7.88
CA HIS A 145 4.30 -5.84 -6.99
C HIS A 145 4.79 -4.61 -7.76
N ARG A 146 5.71 -4.83 -8.71
CA ARG A 146 6.26 -3.77 -9.57
C ARG A 146 5.16 -3.11 -10.39
N LYS A 147 4.22 -3.88 -10.89
CA LYS A 147 3.06 -3.36 -11.62
C LYS A 147 2.20 -2.45 -10.75
N ASN A 148 1.91 -2.86 -9.51
CA ASN A 148 1.17 -2.04 -8.56
C ASN A 148 1.91 -0.75 -8.23
N ILE A 149 3.23 -0.82 -8.01
CA ILE A 149 4.06 0.37 -7.76
C ILE A 149 4.06 1.33 -8.95
N ALA A 150 4.33 0.82 -10.15
CA ALA A 150 4.32 1.62 -11.37
C ALA A 150 2.97 2.33 -11.56
N THR A 151 1.87 1.61 -11.38
CA THR A 151 0.51 2.15 -11.56
C THR A 151 0.20 3.24 -10.54
N VAL A 152 0.41 2.95 -9.25
CA VAL A 152 0.07 3.87 -8.16
C VAL A 152 0.91 5.13 -8.20
N GLU A 153 2.24 5.00 -8.28
CA GLU A 153 3.13 6.17 -8.23
C GLU A 153 2.93 7.06 -9.47
N GLN A 154 2.70 6.47 -10.66
CA GLN A 154 2.39 7.25 -11.85
C GLN A 154 1.05 7.99 -11.71
N GLN A 155 0.01 7.34 -11.17
CA GLN A 155 -1.27 8.01 -10.92
C GLN A 155 -1.14 9.17 -9.94
N ILE A 156 -0.42 8.99 -8.82
CA ILE A 156 -0.18 10.06 -7.84
C ILE A 156 0.51 11.26 -8.51
N ALA A 157 1.57 11.01 -9.29
CA ALA A 157 2.31 12.07 -9.97
C ALA A 157 1.45 12.82 -11.01
N LEU A 158 0.62 12.10 -11.76
CA LEU A 158 -0.34 12.69 -12.69
C LEU A 158 -1.37 13.54 -11.96
N GLN A 159 -1.96 13.05 -10.87
CA GLN A 159 -2.99 13.76 -10.11
C GLN A 159 -2.43 15.00 -9.41
N ALA A 160 -1.21 14.93 -8.87
CA ALA A 160 -0.50 16.09 -8.34
C ALA A 160 -0.27 17.15 -9.43
N THR A 161 0.09 16.72 -10.64
CA THR A 161 0.27 17.62 -11.79
C THR A 161 -1.05 18.27 -12.21
N GLU A 162 -2.14 17.51 -12.27
CA GLU A 162 -3.47 18.04 -12.60
C GLU A 162 -3.99 19.01 -11.54
N LEU A 163 -3.80 18.71 -10.24
CA LEU A 163 -4.12 19.63 -9.16
C LEU A 163 -3.33 20.93 -9.29
N ALA A 164 -2.02 20.86 -9.56
CA ALA A 164 -1.19 22.04 -9.75
C ALA A 164 -1.63 22.87 -10.97
N LYS A 165 -2.00 22.22 -12.09
CA LYS A 165 -2.57 22.88 -13.27
C LYS A 165 -3.91 23.54 -12.94
N ALA A 166 -4.79 22.85 -12.22
CA ALA A 166 -6.09 23.37 -11.80
C ALA A 166 -5.93 24.63 -10.94
N LYS A 167 -5.04 24.60 -9.95
CA LYS A 167 -4.72 25.78 -9.11
C LYS A 167 -4.19 26.95 -9.93
N ARG A 168 -3.22 26.72 -10.82
CA ARG A 168 -2.69 27.76 -11.73
C ARG A 168 -3.78 28.32 -12.65
N GLY A 169 -4.74 27.49 -13.06
CA GLY A 169 -5.89 27.87 -13.87
C GLY A 169 -7.05 28.50 -13.09
N GLY A 170 -6.86 28.87 -11.82
CA GLY A 170 -7.88 29.52 -10.99
C GLY A 170 -9.06 28.61 -10.62
N LYS A 171 -8.87 27.30 -10.57
CA LYS A 171 -9.89 26.37 -10.08
C LYS A 171 -9.95 26.43 -8.55
N GLY A 172 -11.07 26.88 -8.00
CA GLY A 172 -11.29 27.01 -6.56
C GLY A 172 -11.96 25.80 -5.90
N TYR A 173 -12.54 24.89 -6.69
CA TYR A 173 -13.29 23.74 -6.19
C TYR A 173 -12.93 22.45 -6.93
N LYS A 174 -13.09 21.32 -6.23
CA LYS A 174 -12.88 19.98 -6.75
C LYS A 174 -13.96 19.01 -6.26
N VAL A 175 -14.16 17.92 -6.99
CA VAL A 175 -15.06 16.82 -6.60
C VAL A 175 -14.42 15.49 -6.97
N TRP A 176 -14.55 14.51 -6.08
CA TRP A 176 -14.12 13.14 -6.32
C TRP A 176 -15.14 12.41 -7.17
N ILE A 177 -14.67 11.65 -8.16
CA ILE A 177 -15.50 10.93 -9.10
C ILE A 177 -15.10 9.47 -9.06
N THR A 178 -15.99 8.62 -8.52
CA THR A 178 -15.75 7.18 -8.51
C THR A 178 -16.05 6.55 -9.87
N ILE A 179 -15.55 5.33 -10.06
CA ILE A 179 -15.87 4.51 -11.25
C ILE A 179 -17.21 3.78 -11.11
N GLY A 180 -17.92 3.93 -9.99
CA GLY A 180 -19.26 3.36 -9.77
C GLY A 180 -19.33 1.83 -9.83
N SER A 181 -18.24 1.12 -9.51
CA SER A 181 -18.20 -0.35 -9.51
C SER A 181 -17.83 -0.92 -8.13
N ASP A 182 -17.83 -2.25 -8.03
CA ASP A 182 -17.24 -3.04 -6.95
C ASP A 182 -15.78 -2.70 -6.61
N LEU A 183 -15.07 -2.07 -7.55
CA LEU A 183 -13.71 -1.58 -7.37
C LEU A 183 -13.66 -0.22 -6.66
N SER A 184 -14.79 0.42 -6.33
CA SER A 184 -14.83 1.57 -5.42
C SER A 184 -14.98 1.07 -3.99
N SER A 185 -14.13 1.53 -3.08
CA SER A 185 -14.27 1.27 -1.65
C SER A 185 -15.31 2.19 -1.03
N ASP A 186 -15.74 1.90 0.20
CA ASP A 186 -16.63 2.79 0.94
C ASP A 186 -16.00 4.17 1.18
N GLU A 187 -14.68 4.23 1.32
CA GLU A 187 -13.93 5.49 1.43
C GLU A 187 -13.97 6.29 0.11
N ASP A 188 -13.84 5.63 -1.05
CA ASP A 188 -14.01 6.29 -2.35
C ASP A 188 -15.42 6.87 -2.50
N VAL A 189 -16.43 6.14 -2.04
CA VAL A 189 -17.84 6.58 -2.06
C VAL A 189 -18.06 7.73 -1.10
N ALA A 190 -17.46 7.70 0.10
CA ALA A 190 -17.52 8.80 1.06
C ALA A 190 -16.89 10.08 0.50
N ASN A 191 -15.76 9.97 -0.22
CA ASN A 191 -15.13 11.10 -0.90
C ASN A 191 -16.03 11.68 -2.00
N GLU A 192 -16.70 10.85 -2.81
CA GLU A 192 -17.66 11.32 -3.82
C GLU A 192 -18.91 11.95 -3.18
N ALA A 193 -19.36 11.43 -2.03
CA ALA A 193 -20.52 11.94 -1.29
C ALA A 193 -20.32 13.35 -0.70
N GLN A 194 -19.07 13.79 -0.48
CA GLN A 194 -18.78 15.18 -0.08
C GLN A 194 -19.12 16.20 -1.18
N GLY A 195 -19.18 15.74 -2.43
CA GLY A 195 -19.42 16.59 -3.59
C GLY A 195 -18.32 17.62 -3.81
N TRP A 196 -18.74 18.84 -4.16
CA TRP A 196 -17.80 19.92 -4.46
C TRP A 196 -17.22 20.54 -3.18
N ILE A 197 -15.94 20.33 -2.95
CA ILE A 197 -15.17 20.93 -1.85
C ILE A 197 -14.17 21.97 -2.38
N PRO A 198 -13.71 22.93 -1.56
CA PRO A 198 -12.58 23.79 -1.90
C PRO A 198 -11.36 22.99 -2.40
N VAL A 199 -10.63 23.54 -3.36
CA VAL A 199 -9.53 22.82 -4.06
C VAL A 199 -8.41 22.36 -3.12
N ASP A 200 -8.20 23.11 -2.03
CA ASP A 200 -7.18 22.86 -1.00
C ASP A 200 -7.69 22.02 0.17
N GLU A 201 -9.00 21.77 0.26
CA GLU A 201 -9.58 20.96 1.33
C GLU A 201 -9.28 19.47 1.09
N LEU A 202 -8.97 18.73 2.15
CA LEU A 202 -8.80 17.28 2.08
C LEU A 202 -10.18 16.61 1.92
N PHE A 203 -10.22 15.52 1.16
CA PHE A 203 -11.37 14.63 1.20
C PHE A 203 -11.42 13.89 2.55
N THR A 204 -12.52 13.20 2.85
CA THR A 204 -12.72 12.45 4.09
C THR A 204 -11.62 11.41 4.32
N SER A 205 -11.07 10.83 3.24
CA SER A 205 -9.91 9.92 3.31
C SER A 205 -8.61 10.57 3.77
N GLY A 206 -8.57 11.91 3.88
CA GLY A 206 -7.36 12.68 4.15
C GLY A 206 -6.54 12.98 2.89
N ASP A 207 -6.98 12.56 1.70
CA ASP A 207 -6.27 12.80 0.45
C ASP A 207 -6.69 14.11 -0.23
N LEU A 208 -5.77 14.76 -0.93
CA LEU A 208 -6.10 15.88 -1.82
C LEU A 208 -6.69 15.42 -3.15
N THR A 209 -6.27 14.25 -3.63
CA THR A 209 -6.60 13.67 -4.94
C THR A 209 -6.45 12.14 -4.85
N PRO A 210 -7.13 11.36 -5.70
CA PRO A 210 -6.88 9.93 -5.84
C PRO A 210 -5.44 9.68 -6.31
N PRO A 211 -4.95 8.44 -6.17
CA PRO A 211 -5.59 7.30 -5.49
C PRO A 211 -5.56 7.43 -3.96
N SER A 212 -6.65 7.08 -3.26
CA SER A 212 -6.67 6.94 -1.78
C SER A 212 -6.12 5.59 -1.31
N ARG A 213 -6.02 4.62 -2.22
CA ARG A 213 -5.53 3.26 -1.97
C ARG A 213 -4.97 2.60 -3.23
N PRO A 214 -4.17 1.53 -3.11
CA PRO A 214 -3.71 0.77 -4.27
C PRO A 214 -4.87 0.28 -5.14
N GLY A 215 -4.75 0.45 -6.45
CA GLY A 215 -5.79 0.03 -7.41
C GLY A 215 -6.99 0.97 -7.51
N CYS A 216 -7.02 2.09 -6.77
CA CYS A 216 -8.04 3.12 -6.95
C CYS A 216 -8.02 3.67 -8.38
N ARG A 217 -9.20 3.73 -9.01
CA ARG A 217 -9.40 4.22 -10.39
C ARG A 217 -10.19 5.51 -10.45
N CYS A 218 -10.43 6.12 -9.29
CA CYS A 218 -11.19 7.35 -9.17
C CYS A 218 -10.45 8.51 -9.84
N THR A 219 -11.20 9.56 -10.17
CA THR A 219 -10.68 10.78 -10.79
C THR A 219 -11.18 12.00 -10.03
N VAL A 220 -10.59 13.17 -10.30
CA VAL A 220 -11.07 14.44 -9.76
C VAL A 220 -11.48 15.36 -10.89
N ARG A 221 -12.60 16.06 -10.70
CA ARG A 221 -13.00 17.17 -11.55
C ARG A 221 -12.79 18.47 -10.81
N TYR A 222 -12.37 19.50 -11.56
CA TYR A 222 -12.09 20.83 -11.04
C TYR A 222 -13.01 21.87 -11.66
N ARG A 223 -13.38 22.90 -10.90
CA ARG A 223 -14.13 24.06 -11.40
C ARG A 223 -13.64 25.37 -10.76
N GLY A 224 -13.87 26.47 -11.48
CA GLY A 224 -13.48 27.83 -11.05
C GLY A 224 -14.35 28.34 -9.92
N ASN A 225 -15.64 28.48 -10.19
CA ASN A 225 -16.62 29.04 -9.27
C ASN A 225 -17.22 27.98 -8.37
N ALA A 226 -17.81 28.41 -7.25
CA ALA A 226 -18.63 27.57 -6.40
C ALA A 226 -19.70 26.81 -7.21
N PRO A 227 -20.11 25.62 -6.75
CA PRO A 227 -21.22 24.90 -7.37
C PRO A 227 -22.51 25.72 -7.29
N ASP A 228 -23.06 26.01 -8.46
CA ASP A 228 -24.44 26.42 -8.64
C ASP A 228 -25.38 25.22 -8.39
N GLU A 229 -26.68 25.48 -8.29
CA GLU A 229 -27.67 24.45 -7.96
C GLU A 229 -27.63 23.27 -8.94
N THR A 230 -27.55 23.54 -10.24
CA THR A 230 -27.37 22.52 -11.28
C THR A 230 -26.11 21.67 -11.05
N GLY A 231 -25.02 22.30 -10.61
CA GLY A 231 -23.77 21.63 -10.31
C GLY A 231 -23.85 20.71 -9.10
N LYS A 232 -24.67 21.05 -8.10
CA LYS A 232 -24.94 20.21 -6.92
C LYS A 232 -25.84 19.03 -7.29
N VAL A 233 -26.95 19.30 -7.97
CA VAL A 233 -27.90 18.26 -8.42
C VAL A 233 -27.21 17.18 -9.26
N ARG A 234 -26.35 17.56 -10.21
CA ARG A 234 -25.58 16.59 -11.02
C ARG A 234 -24.67 15.68 -10.21
N VAL A 235 -24.11 16.20 -9.10
CA VAL A 235 -23.26 15.42 -8.20
C VAL A 235 -24.13 14.51 -7.34
N GLU A 236 -25.25 15.00 -6.83
CA GLU A 236 -26.22 14.19 -6.07
C GLU A 236 -26.81 13.04 -6.91
N GLU A 237 -27.16 13.31 -8.17
CA GLU A 237 -27.61 12.29 -9.13
C GLU A 237 -26.54 11.22 -9.34
N ARG A 238 -25.27 11.62 -9.41
CA ARG A 238 -24.14 10.70 -9.52
C ARG A 238 -23.94 9.89 -8.24
N ILE A 239 -23.95 10.51 -7.07
CA ILE A 239 -23.85 9.83 -5.77
C ILE A 239 -24.94 8.77 -5.66
N ARG A 240 -26.18 9.13 -6.04
CA ARG A 240 -27.31 8.21 -6.09
C ARG A 240 -27.09 7.08 -7.08
N ALA A 241 -26.62 7.37 -8.29
CA ALA A 241 -26.31 6.35 -9.29
C ALA A 241 -25.22 5.38 -8.82
N THR A 242 -24.17 5.88 -8.16
CA THR A 242 -23.13 5.05 -7.54
C THR A 242 -23.73 4.14 -6.46
N ALA A 243 -24.58 4.68 -5.58
CA ALA A 243 -25.23 3.91 -4.53
C ALA A 243 -26.16 2.82 -5.10
N ASP A 244 -26.97 3.17 -6.11
CA ASP A 244 -27.87 2.23 -6.78
C ASP A 244 -27.09 1.11 -7.50
N ALA A 245 -25.97 1.44 -8.15
CA ALA A 245 -25.10 0.47 -8.80
C ALA A 245 -24.47 -0.52 -7.80
N ARG A 246 -23.97 -0.02 -6.65
CA ARG A 246 -23.43 -0.87 -5.58
C ARG A 246 -24.48 -1.79 -4.99
N LYS A 247 -25.66 -1.25 -4.70
CA LYS A 247 -26.81 -2.03 -4.22
C LYS A 247 -27.19 -3.15 -5.20
N ALA A 248 -27.17 -2.88 -6.50
CA ALA A 248 -27.44 -3.89 -7.53
C ALA A 248 -26.38 -5.01 -7.57
N MET A 249 -25.16 -4.72 -7.11
CA MET A 249 -24.06 -5.70 -6.98
C MET A 249 -24.07 -6.44 -5.62
N GLY A 250 -24.97 -6.07 -4.69
CA GLY A 250 -25.04 -6.67 -3.36
C GLY A 250 -23.97 -6.17 -2.38
N LEU A 251 -23.45 -4.96 -2.63
CA LEU A 251 -22.51 -4.23 -1.76
C LEU A 251 -23.24 -3.25 -0.84
#